data_AF-A0A846HG09-F1
#
_entry.id   AF-A0A846HG09-F1
#
_cell.length_a   1.000
_cell.length_b   1.000
_cell.length_c   1.000
_cell.angle_alpha   90.00
_cell.angle_beta   90.00
_cell.angle_gamma   90.00
#
_symmetry.space_group_name_H-M   'P 1'
#
loop_
_entity.id
_entity.type
_entity.pdbx_description
1 polymer ?
#
loop_
_entity_poly.entity_id
_entity_poly.type
_entity_poly.pdbx_seq_one_letter_code
_entity_poly.pdbx_strand_id
1 'polypeptide(L)'
;MSNQQEFRRSVLAFYGASASQAEELLAYNQNLFSHKCLKHAVKFPLVPEAHITVWEEYAVAARVIGAFEALKQRLVQFRFPILEGISQTEAYRFATRKGVSVDNIPEATGLILTLPEKLQLIIHQSLAGTIPVLLTGNREDFVTLVQALTMQNEPKLVPASMGACMVAGFNNWDRIRRDRQQWSARNNNYSETSWGAEFRNIIPQKTLYQDRLIILSDSPYSNVSAEDMGLEELEWQRLSLTIRLEHECTHYFTRRLFGSMRNNMLDELIADYRGIVAATGYYRADWFLRFVGLESFPNYREGGRMQNYLGQPPLCNGAFKILQALVKATAENLQRFHTDHASELRDINIQPLMLIALTHLTLEELASKSANFRIQQTLEELQKTISA
;
A
#
# COMPACT_ATOMS: atom_id res chain seq x y z
N MET A 1 12.68 -28.81 18.25
CA MET A 1 12.55 -27.54 17.49
C MET A 1 11.97 -26.50 18.45
N SER A 2 11.75 -25.22 18.09
CA SER A 2 11.03 -24.34 19.02
C SER A 2 9.60 -24.88 19.19
N ASN A 3 9.02 -24.77 20.40
CA ASN A 3 7.65 -25.21 20.70
C ASN A 3 6.63 -24.60 19.69
N GLN A 4 6.89 -23.37 19.23
CA GLN A 4 6.07 -22.69 18.22
C GLN A 4 6.17 -23.35 16.83
N GLN A 5 7.36 -23.79 16.40
CA GLN A 5 7.52 -24.45 15.11
C GLN A 5 6.85 -25.83 15.09
N GLU A 6 6.91 -26.58 16.20
CA GLU A 6 6.21 -27.86 16.35
C GLU A 6 4.69 -27.67 16.32
N PHE A 7 4.18 -26.64 17.00
CA PHE A 7 2.77 -26.25 16.90
C PHE A 7 2.35 -25.92 15.46
N ARG A 8 3.13 -25.10 14.73
CA ARG A 8 2.80 -24.77 13.34
C ARG A 8 2.80 -26.02 12.44
N ARG A 9 3.76 -26.94 12.62
CA ARG A 9 3.76 -28.23 11.91
C ARG A 9 2.52 -29.07 12.22
N SER A 10 2.06 -29.12 13.46
CA SER A 10 0.88 -29.91 13.83
C SER A 10 -0.41 -29.33 13.25
N VAL A 11 -0.52 -27.99 13.16
CA VAL A 11 -1.63 -27.34 12.44
C VAL A 11 -1.59 -27.70 10.96
N LEU A 12 -0.44 -27.62 10.29
CA LEU A 12 -0.32 -27.99 8.88
C LEU A 12 -0.69 -29.46 8.64
N ALA A 13 -0.25 -30.36 9.51
CA ALA A 13 -0.61 -31.77 9.45
C ALA A 13 -2.12 -32.00 9.67
N PHE A 14 -2.76 -31.22 10.56
CA PHE A 14 -4.22 -31.26 10.75
C PHE A 14 -4.99 -30.89 9.47
N TYR A 15 -4.46 -29.97 8.66
CA TYR A 15 -5.02 -29.64 7.34
C TYR A 15 -4.62 -30.63 6.23
N GLY A 16 -3.85 -31.67 6.54
CA GLY A 16 -3.48 -32.73 5.61
C GLY A 16 -2.16 -32.52 4.87
N ALA A 17 -1.30 -31.60 5.32
CA ALA A 17 0.01 -31.41 4.70
C ALA A 17 0.93 -32.62 4.93
N SER A 18 1.63 -33.06 3.89
CA SER A 18 2.79 -33.96 4.03
C SER A 18 3.95 -33.24 4.75
N ALA A 19 4.97 -33.99 5.17
CA ALA A 19 6.16 -33.41 5.79
C ALA A 19 6.85 -32.39 4.87
N SER A 20 6.97 -32.68 3.56
CA SER A 20 7.57 -31.77 2.59
C SER A 20 6.73 -30.52 2.33
N GLN A 21 5.40 -30.68 2.21
CA GLN A 21 4.48 -29.55 2.07
C GLN A 21 4.48 -28.66 3.31
N ALA A 22 4.60 -29.25 4.50
CA ALA A 22 4.67 -28.51 5.75
C ALA A 22 5.96 -27.67 5.81
N GLU A 23 7.09 -28.19 5.35
CA GLU A 23 8.35 -27.43 5.31
C GLU A 23 8.31 -26.27 4.34
N GLU A 24 7.75 -26.51 3.15
CA GLU A 24 7.50 -25.47 2.14
C GLU A 24 6.59 -24.36 2.69
N LEU A 25 5.46 -24.72 3.32
CA LEU A 25 4.53 -23.75 3.89
C LEU A 25 5.10 -23.00 5.09
N LEU A 26 5.91 -23.64 5.94
CA LEU A 26 6.58 -22.97 7.04
C LEU A 26 7.54 -21.88 6.56
N ALA A 27 8.27 -22.15 5.47
CA ALA A 27 9.17 -21.20 4.84
C ALA A 27 8.38 -20.06 4.18
N TYR A 28 7.31 -20.39 3.45
CA TYR A 28 6.42 -19.40 2.83
C TYR A 28 5.75 -18.48 3.86
N ASN A 29 5.23 -19.06 4.95
CA ASN A 29 4.54 -18.35 6.04
C ASN A 29 5.51 -17.80 7.11
N GLN A 30 6.81 -17.69 6.83
CA GLN A 30 7.73 -17.12 7.79
C GLN A 30 7.36 -15.65 8.06
N ASN A 31 7.02 -15.34 9.31
CA ASN A 31 6.77 -13.97 9.73
C ASN A 31 8.10 -13.20 9.75
N LEU A 32 8.15 -12.12 8.96
CA LEU A 32 9.34 -11.27 8.81
C LEU A 32 9.06 -9.80 9.13
N PHE A 33 7.96 -9.52 9.83
CA PHE A 33 7.74 -8.21 10.46
C PHE A 33 8.73 -8.02 11.62
N SER A 34 9.40 -6.86 11.65
CA SER A 34 10.32 -6.51 12.73
C SER A 34 9.65 -5.58 13.74
N HIS A 35 9.24 -6.12 14.88
CA HIS A 35 8.57 -5.36 15.95
C HIS A 35 9.51 -4.57 16.87
N LYS A 36 10.80 -4.44 16.51
CA LYS A 36 11.81 -3.72 17.31
C LYS A 36 11.45 -2.25 17.57
N CYS A 37 10.67 -1.64 16.68
CA CYS A 37 10.22 -0.24 16.78
C CYS A 37 9.15 -0.03 17.87
N LEU A 38 8.45 -1.08 18.30
CA LEU A 38 7.36 -1.02 19.28
C LEU A 38 7.85 -0.96 20.73
N LYS A 39 9.16 -0.83 20.96
CA LYS A 39 9.76 -0.69 22.30
C LYS A 39 9.51 0.68 22.96
N HIS A 40 8.89 1.60 22.24
CA HIS A 40 8.52 2.93 22.72
C HIS A 40 7.05 3.19 22.37
N ALA A 41 6.38 4.04 23.13
CA ALA A 41 5.02 4.46 22.85
C ALA A 41 4.89 4.98 21.42
N VAL A 42 4.06 4.31 20.61
CA VAL A 42 3.74 4.73 19.25
C VAL A 42 2.38 5.41 19.25
N LYS A 43 2.33 6.64 18.74
CA LYS A 43 1.07 7.39 18.62
C LYS A 43 0.45 7.16 17.25
N PHE A 44 -0.86 6.97 17.25
CA PHE A 44 -1.67 6.81 16.04
C PHE A 44 -2.63 7.99 15.87
N PRO A 45 -2.88 8.45 14.63
CA PRO A 45 -2.17 8.06 13.40
C PRO A 45 -0.68 8.43 13.46
N LEU A 46 0.17 7.74 12.69
CA LEU A 46 1.60 8.05 12.66
C LEU A 46 1.83 9.49 12.20
N VAL A 47 2.93 10.09 12.67
CA VAL A 47 3.33 11.44 12.27
C VAL A 47 3.45 11.53 10.74
N PRO A 48 2.80 12.53 10.10
CA PRO A 48 2.92 12.75 8.66
C PRO A 48 4.38 12.89 8.22
N GLU A 49 4.71 12.40 7.02
CA GLU A 49 6.05 12.63 6.46
C GLU A 49 6.22 14.09 6.02
N ALA A 50 7.47 14.58 5.98
CA ALA A 50 7.76 16.00 5.72
C ALA A 50 7.23 16.53 4.37
N HIS A 51 6.98 15.65 3.39
CA HIS A 51 6.47 16.06 2.09
C HIS A 51 4.99 16.49 2.13
N ILE A 52 4.23 16.07 3.14
CA ILE A 52 2.78 16.30 3.21
C ILE A 52 2.42 17.79 3.15
N THR A 53 3.15 18.66 3.84
CA THR A 53 2.91 20.11 3.82
C THR A 53 2.90 20.68 2.39
N VAL A 54 3.82 20.22 1.53
CA VAL A 54 3.87 20.71 0.14
C VAL A 54 2.75 20.11 -0.71
N TRP A 55 2.36 18.86 -0.45
CA TRP A 55 1.22 18.25 -1.14
C TRP A 55 -0.13 18.87 -0.73
N GLU A 56 -0.27 19.36 0.49
CA GLU A 56 -1.44 20.14 0.91
C GLU A 56 -1.58 21.43 0.09
N GLU A 57 -0.46 22.13 -0.17
CA GLU A 57 -0.46 23.29 -1.06
C GLU A 57 -0.85 22.91 -2.51
N TYR A 58 -0.37 21.76 -3.00
CA TYR A 58 -0.77 21.25 -4.31
C TYR A 58 -2.26 20.95 -4.36
N ALA A 59 -2.83 20.40 -3.29
CA ALA A 59 -4.25 20.12 -3.18
C ALA A 59 -5.09 21.41 -3.14
N VAL A 60 -4.60 22.48 -2.49
CA VAL A 60 -5.23 23.80 -2.54
C VAL A 60 -5.24 24.35 -3.97
N ALA A 61 -4.11 24.29 -4.68
CA ALA A 61 -4.04 24.72 -6.08
C ALA A 61 -4.95 23.88 -6.98
N ALA A 62 -5.00 22.56 -6.77
CA ALA A 62 -5.84 21.63 -7.52
C ALA A 62 -7.34 21.96 -7.43
N ARG A 63 -7.80 22.53 -6.32
CA ARG A 63 -9.20 22.99 -6.18
C ARG A 63 -9.55 24.18 -7.06
N VAL A 64 -8.55 24.97 -7.47
CA VAL A 64 -8.75 26.18 -8.27
C VAL A 64 -8.61 25.90 -9.77
N ILE A 65 -7.57 25.15 -10.15
CA ILE A 65 -7.21 24.95 -11.57
C ILE A 65 -7.33 23.49 -12.04
N GLY A 66 -7.78 22.58 -11.18
CA GLY A 66 -7.81 21.13 -11.45
C GLY A 66 -6.52 20.42 -11.05
N ALA A 67 -6.62 19.17 -10.62
CA ALA A 67 -5.47 18.41 -10.12
C ALA A 67 -4.42 18.16 -11.21
N PHE A 68 -4.84 17.85 -12.44
CA PHE A 68 -3.92 17.62 -13.53
C PHE A 68 -3.05 18.84 -13.83
N GLU A 69 -3.65 20.02 -13.98
CA GLU A 69 -2.92 21.26 -14.25
C GLU A 69 -2.05 21.70 -13.06
N ALA A 70 -2.56 21.58 -11.83
CA ALA A 70 -1.78 21.87 -10.63
C ALA A 70 -0.52 20.99 -10.52
N LEU A 71 -0.65 19.68 -10.77
CA LEU A 71 0.48 18.75 -10.74
C LEU A 71 1.42 18.95 -11.92
N LYS A 72 0.92 19.28 -13.11
CA LYS A 72 1.73 19.60 -14.29
C LYS A 72 2.67 20.78 -14.08
N GLN A 73 2.29 21.76 -13.25
CA GLN A 73 3.16 22.89 -12.91
C GLN A 73 4.29 22.52 -11.92
N ARG A 74 4.16 21.42 -11.18
CA ARG A 74 5.04 21.07 -10.06
C ARG A 74 5.91 19.85 -10.37
N LEU A 75 5.31 18.83 -10.97
CA LEU A 75 5.90 17.52 -11.19
C LEU A 75 6.43 17.41 -12.62
N VAL A 76 7.74 17.19 -12.73
CA VAL A 76 8.43 17.16 -14.03
C VAL A 76 7.92 16.02 -14.93
N GLN A 77 7.49 14.89 -14.37
CA GLN A 77 6.98 13.73 -15.11
C GLN A 77 5.68 14.04 -15.89
N PHE A 78 4.88 15.00 -15.41
CA PHE A 78 3.68 15.48 -16.11
C PHE A 78 4.02 16.35 -17.33
N ARG A 79 5.28 16.75 -17.48
CA ARG A 79 5.78 17.55 -18.60
C ARG A 79 6.33 16.70 -19.74
N PHE A 80 6.39 15.38 -19.58
CA PHE A 80 6.85 14.46 -20.63
C PHE A 80 5.73 13.49 -21.03
N PRO A 81 5.66 13.10 -22.31
CA PRO A 81 4.72 12.09 -22.77
C PRO A 81 5.11 10.70 -22.26
N ILE A 82 4.23 9.71 -22.45
CA ILE A 82 4.62 8.31 -22.37
C ILE A 82 5.17 7.91 -23.75
N LEU A 83 6.44 7.55 -23.82
CA LEU A 83 7.11 7.22 -25.09
C LEU A 83 8.27 6.24 -24.86
N GLU A 84 8.39 5.25 -25.75
CA GLU A 84 9.46 4.26 -25.70
C GLU A 84 10.84 4.93 -25.79
N GLY A 85 11.71 4.62 -24.84
CA GLY A 85 13.08 5.13 -24.78
C GLY A 85 13.20 6.55 -24.23
N ILE A 86 12.10 7.20 -23.81
CA ILE A 86 12.14 8.59 -23.32
C ILE A 86 13.07 8.73 -22.10
N SER A 87 13.14 7.72 -21.24
CA SER A 87 14.02 7.70 -20.06
C SER A 87 15.51 7.71 -20.39
N GLN A 88 15.87 7.39 -21.64
CA GLN A 88 17.24 7.38 -22.13
C GLN A 88 17.67 8.72 -22.75
N THR A 89 16.71 9.58 -23.11
CA THR A 89 16.99 10.89 -23.69
C THR A 89 17.72 11.79 -22.69
N GLU A 90 18.60 12.64 -23.22
CA GLU A 90 19.35 13.61 -22.39
C GLU A 90 18.42 14.61 -21.73
N ALA A 91 17.45 15.14 -22.49
CA ALA A 91 16.41 16.05 -22.03
C ALA A 91 15.66 15.51 -20.80
N TYR A 92 15.12 14.29 -20.89
CA TYR A 92 14.40 13.67 -19.78
C TYR A 92 15.30 13.45 -18.56
N ARG A 93 16.53 12.95 -18.76
CA ARG A 93 17.48 12.72 -17.66
C ARG A 93 17.89 14.02 -16.97
N PHE A 94 18.09 15.10 -17.72
CA PHE A 94 18.42 16.41 -17.14
C PHE A 94 17.26 16.99 -16.35
N ALA A 95 16.04 16.89 -16.86
CA ALA A 95 14.86 17.35 -16.15
C ALA A 95 14.61 16.53 -14.87
N THR A 96 14.64 15.19 -14.96
CA THR A 96 14.26 14.28 -13.86
C THR A 96 15.38 13.95 -12.87
N ARG A 97 16.65 14.09 -13.25
CA ARG A 97 17.81 13.80 -12.38
C ARG A 97 18.63 15.01 -12.00
N LYS A 98 18.48 16.14 -12.70
CA LYS A 98 19.22 17.38 -12.41
C LYS A 98 18.31 18.60 -12.20
N GLY A 99 17.00 18.48 -12.39
CA GLY A 99 16.05 19.57 -12.15
C GLY A 99 16.13 20.71 -13.17
N VAL A 100 16.64 20.45 -14.37
CA VAL A 100 16.71 21.44 -15.45
C VAL A 100 15.30 21.81 -15.91
N SER A 101 15.06 23.10 -16.19
CA SER A 101 13.75 23.56 -16.68
C SER A 101 13.41 22.91 -18.02
N VAL A 102 12.11 22.65 -18.20
CA VAL A 102 11.55 21.98 -19.38
C VAL A 102 10.88 22.95 -20.37
N ASP A 103 10.84 24.25 -20.08
CA ASP A 103 10.04 25.22 -20.83
C ASP A 103 10.43 25.32 -22.32
N ASN A 104 11.69 25.01 -22.65
CA ASN A 104 12.23 25.07 -24.01
C ASN A 104 12.73 23.70 -24.51
N ILE A 105 12.23 22.60 -23.96
CA ILE A 105 12.62 21.23 -24.35
C ILE A 105 11.58 20.69 -25.35
N PRO A 106 11.94 20.42 -26.62
CA PRO A 106 11.01 19.89 -27.63
C PRO A 106 10.37 18.55 -27.24
N GLU A 107 11.10 17.69 -26.55
CA GLU A 107 10.63 16.38 -26.09
C GLU A 107 9.63 16.47 -24.92
N ALA A 108 9.54 17.62 -24.24
CA ALA A 108 8.64 17.86 -23.11
C ALA A 108 7.23 18.26 -23.58
N THR A 109 6.62 17.42 -24.41
CA THR A 109 5.29 17.67 -25.01
C THR A 109 4.12 17.52 -24.02
N GLY A 110 4.39 17.07 -22.80
CA GLY A 110 3.39 16.89 -21.75
C GLY A 110 2.80 15.49 -21.69
N LEU A 111 2.35 15.11 -20.49
CA LEU A 111 1.58 13.90 -20.26
C LEU A 111 0.17 14.07 -20.84
N ILE A 112 -0.41 13.01 -21.39
CA ILE A 112 -1.77 13.02 -21.95
C ILE A 112 -2.63 12.06 -21.13
N LEU A 113 -3.67 12.60 -20.50
CA LEU A 113 -4.75 11.83 -19.88
C LEU A 113 -5.99 11.90 -20.77
N THR A 114 -6.78 10.84 -20.73
CA THR A 114 -8.07 10.70 -21.42
C THR A 114 -9.14 11.56 -20.78
N LEU A 115 -9.20 11.57 -19.44
CA LEU A 115 -10.17 12.31 -18.62
C LEU A 115 -9.44 13.13 -17.53
N PRO A 116 -8.57 14.09 -17.92
CA PRO A 116 -7.75 14.86 -16.98
C PRO A 116 -8.58 15.62 -15.93
N GLU A 117 -9.80 16.02 -16.26
CA GLU A 117 -10.74 16.71 -15.37
C GLU A 117 -11.28 15.82 -14.26
N LYS A 118 -11.24 14.49 -14.43
CA LYS A 118 -11.64 13.52 -13.41
C LYS A 118 -10.51 13.14 -12.44
N LEU A 119 -9.27 13.54 -12.72
CA LEU A 119 -8.17 13.33 -11.80
C LEU A 119 -8.40 14.12 -10.51
N GLN A 120 -8.35 13.43 -9.37
CA GLN A 120 -8.47 14.06 -8.06
C GLN A 120 -7.16 13.91 -7.28
N LEU A 121 -6.77 14.98 -6.60
CA LEU A 121 -5.71 14.95 -5.59
C LEU A 121 -6.36 15.04 -4.21
N ILE A 122 -6.28 13.95 -3.45
CA ILE A 122 -6.84 13.81 -2.11
C ILE A 122 -5.69 13.74 -1.10
N ILE A 123 -5.80 14.47 0.00
CA ILE A 123 -4.90 14.35 1.14
C ILE A 123 -5.59 13.47 2.17
N HIS A 124 -5.20 12.20 2.24
CA HIS A 124 -5.89 11.18 3.02
C HIS A 124 -5.23 10.95 4.38
N GLN A 125 -6.01 11.01 5.46
CA GLN A 125 -5.54 10.66 6.80
C GLN A 125 -5.71 9.17 7.05
N SER A 126 -4.60 8.43 7.17
CA SER A 126 -4.60 7.00 7.50
C SER A 126 -3.93 6.72 8.84
N LEU A 127 -3.96 5.46 9.30
CA LEU A 127 -3.18 5.01 10.46
C LEU A 127 -1.68 5.16 10.24
N ALA A 128 -1.22 5.05 8.99
CA ALA A 128 0.16 5.26 8.60
C ALA A 128 0.56 6.75 8.55
N GLY A 129 -0.31 7.66 8.98
CA GLY A 129 -0.17 9.10 8.80
C GLY A 129 -0.87 9.58 7.53
N THR A 130 -0.79 10.89 7.30
CA THR A 130 -1.35 11.53 6.10
C THR A 130 -0.57 11.10 4.86
N ILE A 131 -1.27 10.85 3.75
CA ILE A 131 -0.66 10.47 2.47
C ILE A 131 -1.40 11.13 1.29
N PRO A 132 -0.70 11.62 0.25
CA PRO A 132 -1.34 12.10 -0.98
C PRO A 132 -1.85 10.92 -1.81
N VAL A 133 -3.04 11.08 -2.38
CA VAL A 133 -3.71 10.08 -3.20
C VAL A 133 -4.15 10.72 -4.52
N LEU A 134 -3.72 10.12 -5.62
CA LEU A 134 -4.16 10.45 -6.97
C LEU A 134 -5.24 9.44 -7.38
N LEU A 135 -6.49 9.88 -7.41
CA LEU A 135 -7.62 9.07 -7.86
C LEU A 135 -7.94 9.39 -9.31
N THR A 136 -7.88 8.37 -10.17
CA THR A 136 -8.18 8.46 -11.60
C THR A 136 -9.63 8.08 -11.87
N GLY A 137 -10.23 8.68 -12.92
CA GLY A 137 -11.63 8.44 -13.31
C GLY A 137 -11.81 7.39 -14.40
N ASN A 138 -10.74 6.71 -14.81
CA ASN A 138 -10.76 5.55 -15.70
C ASN A 138 -9.44 4.75 -15.59
N ARG A 139 -9.43 3.60 -16.26
CA ARG A 139 -8.28 2.69 -16.26
C ARG A 139 -7.10 3.22 -17.06
N GLU A 140 -7.35 3.88 -18.18
CA GLU A 140 -6.30 4.38 -19.08
C GLU A 140 -5.44 5.43 -18.36
N ASP A 141 -6.05 6.35 -17.62
CA ASP A 141 -5.33 7.39 -16.89
C ASP A 141 -4.58 6.81 -15.69
N PHE A 142 -5.14 5.78 -15.04
CA PHE A 142 -4.42 5.01 -14.02
C PHE A 142 -3.11 4.45 -14.58
N VAL A 143 -3.17 3.78 -15.75
CA VAL A 143 -1.98 3.21 -16.40
C VAL A 143 -0.98 4.30 -16.76
N THR A 144 -1.45 5.39 -17.36
CA THR A 144 -0.59 6.53 -17.73
C THR A 144 0.11 7.13 -16.51
N LEU A 145 -0.59 7.34 -15.40
CA LEU A 145 0.02 7.88 -14.17
C LEU A 145 1.03 6.91 -13.55
N VAL A 146 0.72 5.60 -13.51
CA VAL A 146 1.68 4.59 -13.04
C VAL A 146 2.94 4.60 -13.90
N GLN A 147 2.81 4.66 -15.23
CA GLN A 147 3.94 4.70 -16.15
C GLN A 147 4.79 5.97 -15.95
N ALA A 148 4.15 7.14 -15.85
CA ALA A 148 4.83 8.40 -15.60
C ALA A 148 5.59 8.40 -14.26
N LEU A 149 4.94 8.00 -13.18
CA LEU A 149 5.44 8.22 -11.82
C LEU A 149 6.32 7.08 -11.29
N THR A 150 6.21 5.87 -11.84
CA THR A 150 6.97 4.69 -11.38
C THR A 150 7.84 4.05 -12.44
N MET A 151 7.53 4.27 -13.73
CA MET A 151 8.20 3.62 -14.85
C MET A 151 9.00 4.60 -15.71
N GLN A 152 9.27 5.81 -15.20
CA GLN A 152 10.07 6.83 -15.87
C GLN A 152 9.49 7.25 -17.23
N ASN A 153 8.16 7.39 -17.31
CA ASN A 153 7.44 7.73 -18.53
C ASN A 153 7.61 6.71 -19.69
N GLU A 154 8.11 5.50 -19.39
CA GLU A 154 8.19 4.42 -20.37
C GLU A 154 6.85 3.69 -20.49
N PRO A 155 6.46 3.22 -21.70
CA PRO A 155 5.22 2.48 -21.95
C PRO A 155 5.30 1.02 -21.46
N LYS A 156 5.78 0.81 -20.23
CA LYS A 156 5.89 -0.52 -19.64
C LYS A 156 4.51 -1.06 -19.27
N LEU A 157 4.37 -2.38 -19.36
CA LEU A 157 3.10 -3.06 -19.06
C LEU A 157 2.70 -2.84 -17.60
N VAL A 158 1.48 -2.34 -17.41
CA VAL A 158 0.80 -2.29 -16.10
C VAL A 158 -0.23 -3.42 -16.07
N PRO A 159 -0.11 -4.42 -15.17
CA PRO A 159 -1.03 -5.56 -15.14
C PRO A 159 -2.48 -5.13 -15.00
N ALA A 160 -3.39 -5.74 -15.76
CA ALA A 160 -4.83 -5.43 -15.72
C ALA A 160 -5.44 -5.58 -14.31
N SER A 161 -4.89 -6.49 -13.50
CA SER A 161 -5.30 -6.73 -12.11
C SER A 161 -4.82 -5.67 -11.12
N MET A 162 -3.86 -4.80 -11.48
CA MET A 162 -3.31 -3.79 -10.57
C MET A 162 -4.29 -2.64 -10.41
N GLY A 163 -5.05 -2.59 -9.31
CA GLY A 163 -6.01 -1.50 -9.05
C GLY A 163 -5.43 -0.27 -8.33
N ALA A 164 -4.23 -0.40 -7.77
CA ALA A 164 -3.56 0.64 -7.02
C ALA A 164 -2.04 0.52 -7.15
N CYS A 165 -1.33 1.62 -6.88
CA CYS A 165 0.13 1.64 -6.88
C CYS A 165 0.66 2.63 -5.83
N MET A 166 1.50 2.14 -4.93
CA MET A 166 2.30 2.99 -4.04
C MET A 166 3.53 3.52 -4.79
N VAL A 167 3.59 4.83 -5.00
CA VAL A 167 4.81 5.50 -5.46
C VAL A 167 5.69 5.77 -4.26
N ALA A 168 6.89 5.18 -4.24
CA ALA A 168 7.87 5.39 -3.19
C ALA A 168 9.18 5.92 -3.78
N GLY A 169 9.73 6.97 -3.17
CA GLY A 169 11.03 7.51 -3.59
C GLY A 169 10.93 8.49 -4.76
N PHE A 170 9.79 9.17 -4.93
CA PHE A 170 9.58 10.12 -6.01
C PHE A 170 10.40 11.40 -5.79
N ASN A 171 11.38 11.68 -6.64
CA ASN A 171 12.20 12.88 -6.52
C ASN A 171 11.37 14.13 -6.91
N ASN A 172 10.88 14.87 -5.92
CA ASN A 172 10.11 16.09 -6.13
C ASN A 172 11.03 17.30 -6.30
N TRP A 173 11.33 17.65 -7.56
CA TRP A 173 12.16 18.80 -7.89
C TRP A 173 11.58 20.15 -7.47
N ASP A 174 10.26 20.26 -7.26
CA ASP A 174 9.67 21.48 -6.71
C ASP A 174 10.11 21.73 -5.27
N ARG A 175 10.14 20.67 -4.45
CA ARG A 175 10.67 20.74 -3.08
C ARG A 175 12.14 21.13 -3.07
N ILE A 176 12.96 20.51 -3.91
CA ILE A 176 14.39 20.86 -4.06
C ILE A 176 14.55 22.34 -4.44
N ARG A 177 13.74 22.86 -5.37
CA ARG A 177 13.77 24.28 -5.76
C ARG A 177 13.37 25.20 -4.61
N ARG A 178 12.35 24.85 -3.83
CA ARG A 178 11.92 25.63 -2.65
C ARG A 178 12.99 25.64 -1.57
N ASP A 179 13.60 24.49 -1.28
CA ASP A 179 14.70 24.39 -0.32
C ASP A 179 15.89 25.25 -0.77
N ARG A 180 16.23 25.20 -2.07
CA ARG A 180 17.24 26.08 -2.66
C ARG A 180 16.90 27.55 -2.44
N GLN A 181 15.68 27.97 -2.75
CA GLN A 181 15.24 29.36 -2.59
C GLN A 181 15.33 29.83 -1.12
N GLN A 182 14.86 29.01 -0.18
CA GLN A 182 14.92 29.31 1.25
C GLN A 182 16.36 29.38 1.75
N TRP A 183 17.21 28.46 1.30
CA TRP A 183 18.63 28.46 1.66
C TRP A 183 19.35 29.68 1.09
N SER A 184 19.14 30.02 -0.19
CA SER A 184 19.71 31.21 -0.81
C SER A 184 19.29 32.49 -0.10
N ALA A 185 18.03 32.61 0.33
CA ALA A 185 17.54 33.78 1.05
C ALA A 185 18.18 33.96 2.46
N ARG A 186 18.65 32.87 3.08
CA ARG A 186 19.31 32.88 4.39
C ARG A 186 20.84 33.05 4.30
N ASN A 187 21.43 32.88 3.11
CA ASN A 187 22.87 32.90 2.91
C ASN A 187 23.30 34.06 2.00
N ASN A 188 23.80 35.13 2.61
CA ASN A 188 24.22 36.36 1.90
C ASN A 188 25.36 36.14 0.88
N ASN A 189 26.14 35.06 0.99
CA ASN A 189 27.24 34.71 0.07
C ASN A 189 26.84 33.60 -0.91
N TYR A 190 25.63 33.67 -1.46
CA TYR A 190 25.13 32.71 -2.45
C TYR A 190 26.01 32.66 -3.70
N SER A 191 26.35 31.44 -4.11
CA SER A 191 26.93 31.10 -5.42
C SER A 191 26.49 29.69 -5.85
N GLU A 192 26.53 29.39 -7.15
CA GLU A 192 26.25 28.03 -7.64
C GLU A 192 27.20 26.98 -7.01
N THR A 193 28.44 27.35 -6.71
CA THR A 193 29.41 26.49 -6.02
C THR A 193 28.96 26.18 -4.59
N SER A 194 28.48 27.19 -3.86
CA SER A 194 27.98 27.01 -2.50
C SER A 194 26.69 26.19 -2.46
N TRP A 195 25.78 26.36 -3.43
CA TRP A 195 24.62 25.50 -3.60
C TRP A 195 25.02 24.06 -3.92
N GLY A 196 25.99 23.86 -4.82
CA GLY A 196 26.51 22.53 -5.14
C GLY A 196 27.10 21.81 -3.92
N ALA A 197 27.68 22.55 -2.97
CA ALA A 197 28.13 21.99 -1.70
C ALA A 197 26.96 21.62 -0.78
N GLU A 198 25.97 22.50 -0.62
CA GLU A 198 24.79 22.22 0.20
C GLU A 198 23.95 21.06 -0.36
N PHE A 199 23.76 21.01 -1.67
CA PHE A 199 23.00 19.95 -2.31
C PHE A 199 23.63 18.57 -2.07
N ARG A 200 24.97 18.47 -1.95
CA ARG A 200 25.64 17.22 -1.53
C ARG A 200 25.27 16.79 -0.12
N ASN A 201 24.94 17.71 0.79
CA ASN A 201 24.45 17.42 2.13
C ASN A 201 22.97 16.99 2.13
N ILE A 202 22.18 17.45 1.15
CA ILE A 202 20.76 17.09 0.99
C ILE A 202 20.59 15.68 0.39
N ILE A 203 21.44 15.28 -0.57
CA ILE A 203 21.35 13.97 -1.25
C ILE A 203 21.17 12.77 -0.30
N PRO A 204 21.95 12.60 0.79
CA PRO A 204 21.74 11.46 1.71
C PRO A 204 20.42 11.55 2.49
N GLN A 205 19.83 12.74 2.63
CA GLN A 205 18.62 13.01 3.40
C GLN A 205 17.36 12.90 2.51
N LYS A 206 17.09 11.69 2.02
CA LYS A 206 16.01 11.42 1.06
C LYS A 206 14.64 12.01 1.45
N THR A 207 14.31 12.06 2.75
CA THR A 207 13.03 12.61 3.24
C THR A 207 12.82 14.10 2.88
N LEU A 208 13.89 14.84 2.57
CA LEU A 208 13.83 16.24 2.16
C LEU A 208 13.29 16.42 0.73
N TYR A 209 13.38 15.40 -0.13
CA TYR A 209 13.01 15.55 -1.54
C TYR A 209 12.32 14.35 -2.18
N GLN A 210 12.34 13.19 -1.51
CA GLN A 210 11.62 12.01 -1.94
C GLN A 210 10.25 11.96 -1.29
N ASP A 211 9.24 11.91 -2.14
CA ASP A 211 7.85 11.86 -1.72
C ASP A 211 7.30 10.44 -1.85
N ARG A 212 6.18 10.22 -1.17
CA ARG A 212 5.36 9.02 -1.32
C ARG A 212 3.93 9.44 -1.60
N LEU A 213 3.25 8.65 -2.43
CA LEU A 213 1.84 8.86 -2.75
C LEU A 213 1.22 7.56 -3.23
N ILE A 214 -0.10 7.51 -3.23
CA ILE A 214 -0.87 6.39 -3.78
C ILE A 214 -1.51 6.84 -5.09
N ILE A 215 -1.46 6.00 -6.12
CA ILE A 215 -2.30 6.12 -7.31
C ILE A 215 -3.41 5.08 -7.19
N LEU A 216 -4.67 5.50 -7.33
CA LEU A 216 -5.84 4.65 -7.24
C LEU A 216 -6.65 4.68 -8.55
N SER A 217 -7.08 3.50 -8.97
CA SER A 217 -8.17 3.35 -9.93
C SER A 217 -9.52 3.40 -9.22
N ASP A 218 -10.55 3.76 -9.98
CA ASP A 218 -11.96 3.76 -9.57
C ASP A 218 -12.69 2.43 -9.88
N SER A 219 -11.96 1.42 -10.38
CA SER A 219 -12.52 0.11 -10.76
C SER A 219 -13.07 -0.67 -9.56
N PRO A 220 -13.92 -1.69 -9.76
CA PRO A 220 -14.39 -2.55 -8.67
C PRO A 220 -13.25 -3.27 -7.93
N TYR A 221 -13.37 -3.46 -6.62
CA TYR A 221 -12.32 -4.09 -5.82
C TYR A 221 -12.16 -5.57 -6.19
N SER A 222 -10.90 -6.00 -6.36
CA SER A 222 -10.56 -7.38 -6.78
C SER A 222 -11.24 -7.83 -8.08
N ASN A 223 -11.65 -6.89 -8.94
CA ASN A 223 -12.43 -7.14 -10.17
C ASN A 223 -13.73 -7.93 -9.93
N VAL A 224 -14.33 -7.79 -8.75
CA VAL A 224 -15.62 -8.40 -8.39
C VAL A 224 -16.74 -7.43 -8.75
N SER A 225 -17.79 -7.91 -9.41
CA SER A 225 -18.92 -7.06 -9.81
C SER A 225 -19.82 -6.68 -8.62
N ALA A 226 -20.65 -5.66 -8.79
CA ALA A 226 -21.64 -5.30 -7.76
C ALA A 226 -22.71 -6.40 -7.60
N GLU A 227 -23.10 -7.04 -8.71
CA GLU A 227 -24.00 -8.20 -8.73
C GLU A 227 -23.45 -9.36 -7.89
N ASP A 228 -22.17 -9.68 -8.05
CA ASP A 228 -21.49 -10.72 -7.26
C ASP A 228 -21.47 -10.40 -5.77
N MET A 229 -21.44 -9.12 -5.41
CA MET A 229 -21.50 -8.66 -4.02
C MET A 229 -22.93 -8.57 -3.48
N GLY A 230 -23.94 -8.66 -4.35
CA GLY A 230 -25.35 -8.41 -4.01
C GLY A 230 -25.61 -6.96 -3.60
N LEU A 231 -24.92 -6.00 -4.23
CA LEU A 231 -24.99 -4.57 -3.92
C LEU A 231 -25.30 -3.76 -5.18
N GLU A 232 -25.78 -2.53 -4.97
CA GLU A 232 -25.93 -1.54 -6.04
C GLU A 232 -24.56 -1.08 -6.57
N GLU A 233 -24.46 -0.77 -7.87
CA GLU A 233 -23.19 -0.41 -8.52
C GLU A 233 -22.50 0.79 -7.85
N LEU A 234 -23.25 1.85 -7.56
CA LEU A 234 -22.73 3.06 -6.92
C LEU A 234 -22.25 2.79 -5.48
N GLU A 235 -22.98 1.93 -4.76
CA GLU A 235 -22.59 1.54 -3.40
C GLU A 235 -21.30 0.70 -3.46
N TRP A 236 -21.24 -0.28 -4.34
CA TRP A 236 -20.06 -1.13 -4.47
C TRP A 236 -18.85 -0.37 -4.96
N GLN A 237 -19.01 0.59 -5.86
CA GLN A 237 -17.92 1.47 -6.29
C GLN A 237 -17.35 2.27 -5.10
N ARG A 238 -18.23 2.88 -4.28
CA ARG A 238 -17.82 3.62 -3.09
C ARG A 238 -17.07 2.73 -2.10
N LEU A 239 -17.62 1.55 -1.79
CA LEU A 239 -17.01 0.61 -0.86
C LEU A 239 -15.69 0.06 -1.41
N SER A 240 -15.63 -0.26 -2.70
CA SER A 240 -14.41 -0.70 -3.38
C SER A 240 -13.28 0.30 -3.27
N LEU A 241 -13.57 1.59 -3.44
CA LEU A 241 -12.60 2.66 -3.30
C LEU A 241 -12.07 2.73 -1.86
N THR A 242 -12.95 2.68 -0.86
CA THR A 242 -12.53 2.68 0.56
C THR A 242 -11.68 1.46 0.89
N ILE A 243 -12.10 0.26 0.48
CA ILE A 243 -11.34 -0.98 0.71
C ILE A 243 -9.94 -0.84 0.10
N ARG A 244 -9.85 -0.44 -1.17
CA ARG A 244 -8.57 -0.29 -1.88
C ARG A 244 -7.65 0.74 -1.22
N LEU A 245 -8.18 1.92 -0.90
CA LEU A 245 -7.39 2.98 -0.28
C LEU A 245 -6.82 2.53 1.07
N GLU A 246 -7.65 1.91 1.91
CA GLU A 246 -7.24 1.47 3.24
C GLU A 246 -6.36 0.21 3.20
N HIS A 247 -6.54 -0.66 2.19
CA HIS A 247 -5.63 -1.76 1.89
C HIS A 247 -4.21 -1.24 1.60
N GLU A 248 -4.06 -0.29 0.67
CA GLU A 248 -2.76 0.32 0.34
C GLU A 248 -2.17 1.11 1.52
N CYS A 249 -3.00 1.82 2.28
CA CYS A 249 -2.55 2.49 3.49
C CYS A 249 -2.07 1.50 4.56
N THR A 250 -2.62 0.29 4.61
CA THR A 250 -2.18 -0.76 5.54
C THR A 250 -0.82 -1.32 5.13
N HIS A 251 -0.59 -1.52 3.83
CA HIS A 251 0.75 -1.85 3.34
C HIS A 251 1.77 -0.76 3.64
N TYR A 252 1.38 0.50 3.50
CA TYR A 252 2.23 1.63 3.89
C TYR A 252 2.51 1.64 5.40
N PHE A 253 1.48 1.38 6.22
CA PHE A 253 1.57 1.26 7.67
C PHE A 253 2.59 0.19 8.09
N THR A 254 2.46 -1.04 7.57
CA THR A 254 3.37 -2.14 7.90
C THR A 254 4.78 -1.87 7.42
N ARG A 255 4.95 -1.22 6.27
CA ARG A 255 6.27 -0.77 5.80
C ARG A 255 6.89 0.26 6.72
N ARG A 256 6.12 1.25 7.21
CA ARG A 256 6.63 2.31 8.09
C ARG A 256 7.05 1.78 9.45
N LEU A 257 6.27 0.89 10.05
CA LEU A 257 6.55 0.35 11.38
C LEU A 257 7.52 -0.83 11.33
N PHE A 258 7.26 -1.82 10.48
CA PHE A 258 7.91 -3.12 10.56
C PHE A 258 8.94 -3.36 9.47
N GLY A 259 9.11 -2.40 8.55
CA GLY A 259 10.06 -2.49 7.44
C GLY A 259 9.69 -3.54 6.40
N SER A 260 8.47 -4.08 6.42
CA SER A 260 8.00 -5.15 5.54
C SER A 260 6.68 -4.78 4.89
N MET A 261 6.59 -5.02 3.59
CA MET A 261 5.38 -4.99 2.76
C MET A 261 5.65 -6.02 1.65
N ARG A 262 5.02 -7.18 1.74
CA ARG A 262 5.34 -8.33 0.88
C ARG A 262 4.14 -8.77 0.09
N ASN A 263 4.43 -9.33 -1.08
CA ASN A 263 3.46 -10.03 -1.89
C ASN A 263 3.25 -11.45 -1.34
N ASN A 264 2.61 -11.57 -0.18
CA ASN A 264 2.26 -12.85 0.46
C ASN A 264 0.86 -12.80 1.06
N MET A 265 0.28 -13.96 1.37
CA MET A 265 -1.11 -14.06 1.78
C MET A 265 -1.42 -13.49 3.19
N LEU A 266 -0.46 -13.47 4.11
CA LEU A 266 -0.66 -12.86 5.44
C LEU A 266 -0.73 -11.33 5.34
N ASP A 267 0.22 -10.71 4.63
CA ASP A 267 0.25 -9.26 4.42
C ASP A 267 -1.05 -8.77 3.77
N GLU A 268 -1.50 -9.47 2.72
CA GLU A 268 -2.74 -9.17 1.98
C GLU A 268 -3.99 -9.37 2.83
N LEU A 269 -4.02 -10.40 3.67
CA LEU A 269 -5.12 -10.63 4.60
C LEU A 269 -5.24 -9.50 5.62
N ILE A 270 -4.12 -8.99 6.15
CA ILE A 270 -4.11 -7.88 7.11
C ILE A 270 -4.61 -6.59 6.42
N ALA A 271 -4.17 -6.36 5.19
CA ALA A 271 -4.60 -5.21 4.39
C ALA A 271 -6.08 -5.28 4.01
N ASP A 272 -6.58 -6.45 3.58
CA ASP A 272 -8.00 -6.66 3.30
C ASP A 272 -8.87 -6.60 4.56
N TYR A 273 -8.39 -7.09 5.70
CA TYR A 273 -9.08 -6.94 6.99
C TYR A 273 -9.33 -5.46 7.29
N ARG A 274 -8.29 -4.64 7.22
CA ARG A 274 -8.42 -3.20 7.47
C ARG A 274 -9.33 -2.53 6.43
N GLY A 275 -9.16 -2.86 5.15
CA GLY A 275 -9.96 -2.31 4.07
C GLY A 275 -11.46 -2.59 4.24
N ILE A 276 -11.82 -3.85 4.53
CA ILE A 276 -13.20 -4.27 4.73
C ILE A 276 -13.80 -3.61 5.98
N VAL A 277 -13.07 -3.59 7.10
CA VAL A 277 -13.54 -2.94 8.34
C VAL A 277 -13.74 -1.45 8.13
N ALA A 278 -12.85 -0.77 7.39
CA ALA A 278 -13.00 0.65 7.10
C ALA A 278 -14.22 0.96 6.24
N ALA A 279 -14.52 0.08 5.27
CA ALA A 279 -15.63 0.28 4.34
C ALA A 279 -16.99 -0.06 4.95
N THR A 280 -17.06 -1.09 5.79
CA THR A 280 -18.34 -1.66 6.27
C THR A 280 -18.57 -1.49 7.77
N GLY A 281 -17.54 -1.11 8.54
CA GLY A 281 -17.57 -0.97 10.00
C GLY A 281 -17.35 -2.28 10.76
N TYR A 282 -17.22 -3.42 10.08
CA TYR A 282 -16.95 -4.72 10.66
C TYR A 282 -16.22 -5.64 9.67
N TYR A 283 -15.62 -6.73 10.14
CA TYR A 283 -14.95 -7.66 9.21
C TYR A 283 -15.93 -8.68 8.59
N ARG A 284 -15.84 -8.88 7.28
CA ARG A 284 -16.64 -9.81 6.47
C ARG A 284 -15.74 -10.88 5.85
N ALA A 285 -15.73 -12.09 6.41
CA ALA A 285 -14.93 -13.18 5.85
C ALA A 285 -15.44 -13.60 4.46
N ASP A 286 -16.76 -13.57 4.23
CA ASP A 286 -17.36 -13.89 2.93
C ASP A 286 -16.89 -12.94 1.82
N TRP A 287 -16.71 -11.65 2.12
CA TRP A 287 -16.15 -10.68 1.18
C TRP A 287 -14.69 -10.99 0.88
N PHE A 288 -13.88 -11.16 1.93
CA PHE A 288 -12.47 -11.52 1.76
C PHE A 288 -12.29 -12.80 0.95
N LEU A 289 -13.06 -13.85 1.27
CA LEU A 289 -13.02 -15.13 0.57
C LEU A 289 -13.39 -14.99 -0.90
N ARG A 290 -14.39 -14.17 -1.23
CA ARG A 290 -14.72 -13.85 -2.63
C ARG A 290 -13.59 -13.12 -3.35
N PHE A 291 -12.90 -12.18 -2.71
CA PHE A 291 -11.78 -11.46 -3.32
C PHE A 291 -10.61 -12.39 -3.65
N VAL A 292 -10.33 -13.35 -2.77
CA VAL A 292 -9.22 -14.29 -2.98
C VAL A 292 -9.60 -15.50 -3.85
N GLY A 293 -10.88 -15.73 -4.14
CA GLY A 293 -11.37 -16.84 -4.98
C GLY A 293 -11.76 -18.12 -4.20
N LEU A 294 -12.12 -17.99 -2.93
CA LEU A 294 -12.48 -19.07 -2.01
C LEU A 294 -13.94 -19.00 -1.53
N GLU A 295 -14.79 -18.21 -2.17
CA GLU A 295 -16.22 -18.09 -1.84
C GLU A 295 -16.98 -19.42 -1.93
N SER A 296 -16.52 -20.34 -2.79
CA SER A 296 -17.11 -21.66 -3.03
C SER A 296 -16.24 -22.80 -2.49
N PHE A 297 -15.39 -22.52 -1.48
CA PHE A 297 -14.49 -23.50 -0.87
C PHE A 297 -15.21 -24.83 -0.56
N PRO A 298 -14.65 -26.00 -0.94
CA PRO A 298 -13.25 -26.23 -1.34
C PRO A 298 -12.93 -25.93 -2.81
N ASN A 299 -13.88 -25.50 -3.62
CA ASN A 299 -13.64 -25.16 -5.02
C ASN A 299 -13.02 -23.75 -5.11
N TYR A 300 -11.79 -23.68 -5.61
CA TYR A 300 -11.10 -22.42 -5.90
C TYR A 300 -11.54 -21.86 -7.25
N ARG A 301 -11.88 -20.57 -7.30
CA ARG A 301 -12.13 -19.87 -8.56
C ARG A 301 -10.80 -19.40 -9.16
N GLU A 302 -10.47 -19.97 -10.32
CA GLU A 302 -9.35 -19.51 -11.14
C GLU A 302 -9.50 -18.02 -11.47
N GLY A 303 -8.41 -17.27 -11.42
CA GLY A 303 -8.44 -15.81 -11.53
C GLY A 303 -8.64 -15.07 -10.20
N GLY A 304 -8.95 -15.77 -9.10
CA GLY A 304 -8.99 -15.19 -7.75
C GLY A 304 -7.64 -14.58 -7.35
N ARG A 305 -7.64 -13.56 -6.48
CA ARG A 305 -6.39 -12.85 -6.11
C ARG A 305 -5.34 -13.77 -5.49
N MET A 306 -5.74 -14.88 -4.87
CA MET A 306 -4.83 -15.77 -4.16
C MET A 306 -3.67 -16.29 -5.03
N GLN A 307 -3.89 -16.52 -6.33
CA GLN A 307 -2.86 -16.99 -7.26
C GLN A 307 -1.70 -16.00 -7.45
N ASN A 308 -1.89 -14.72 -7.10
CA ASN A 308 -0.84 -13.71 -7.17
C ASN A 308 0.17 -13.82 -6.01
N TYR A 309 -0.14 -14.63 -5.00
CA TYR A 309 0.58 -14.71 -3.73
C TYR A 309 1.28 -16.06 -3.51
N LEU A 310 1.60 -16.82 -4.56
CA LEU A 310 2.19 -18.16 -4.45
C LEU A 310 3.67 -18.18 -4.00
N GLY A 311 4.30 -17.02 -3.83
CA GLY A 311 5.72 -16.94 -3.49
C GLY A 311 6.65 -17.08 -4.69
N GLN A 312 7.96 -17.02 -4.42
CA GLN A 312 9.01 -17.20 -5.43
C GLN A 312 10.12 -18.11 -4.86
N PRO A 313 10.28 -19.35 -5.37
CA PRO A 313 9.44 -19.99 -6.40
C PRO A 313 7.98 -20.20 -5.94
N PRO A 314 7.03 -20.38 -6.88
CA PRO A 314 5.63 -20.65 -6.52
C PRO A 314 5.47 -21.94 -5.71
N LEU A 315 4.54 -21.92 -4.74
CA LEU A 315 4.14 -23.09 -3.98
C LEU A 315 3.71 -24.26 -4.88
N CYS A 316 4.05 -25.48 -4.49
CA CYS A 316 3.54 -26.66 -5.17
C CYS A 316 2.01 -26.77 -5.03
N ASN A 317 1.36 -27.46 -5.97
CA ASN A 317 -0.11 -27.60 -5.99
C ASN A 317 -0.69 -28.16 -4.68
N GLY A 318 0.04 -29.06 -4.02
CA GLY A 318 -0.37 -29.63 -2.74
C GLY A 318 -0.31 -28.60 -1.61
N ALA A 319 0.81 -27.88 -1.49
CA ALA A 319 0.96 -26.81 -0.51
C ALA A 319 -0.05 -25.67 -0.75
N PHE A 320 -0.33 -25.33 -2.01
CA PHE A 320 -1.33 -24.33 -2.36
C PHE A 320 -2.74 -24.72 -1.88
N LYS A 321 -3.15 -25.99 -2.02
CA LYS A 321 -4.44 -26.48 -1.48
C LYS A 321 -4.52 -26.37 0.04
N ILE A 322 -3.43 -26.67 0.74
CA ILE A 322 -3.36 -26.50 2.20
C ILE A 322 -3.44 -25.02 2.56
N LEU A 323 -2.75 -24.14 1.84
CA LEU A 323 -2.82 -22.70 2.04
C LEU A 323 -4.26 -22.19 1.88
N GLN A 324 -5.01 -22.66 0.88
CA GLN A 324 -6.44 -22.30 0.71
C GLN A 324 -7.25 -22.65 1.96
N ALA A 325 -7.04 -23.83 2.54
CA ALA A 325 -7.73 -24.24 3.76
C ALA A 325 -7.33 -23.39 4.99
N LEU A 326 -6.06 -23.02 5.13
CA LEU A 326 -5.58 -22.12 6.18
C LEU A 326 -6.18 -20.72 6.06
N VAL A 327 -6.22 -20.17 4.84
CA VAL A 327 -6.79 -18.84 4.56
C VAL A 327 -8.28 -18.84 4.86
N LYS A 328 -9.00 -19.89 4.47
CA LYS A 328 -10.41 -20.06 4.80
C LYS A 328 -10.64 -20.00 6.31
N ALA A 329 -9.96 -20.88 7.04
CA ALA A 329 -10.13 -20.97 8.49
C ALA A 329 -9.71 -19.68 9.20
N THR A 330 -8.63 -19.04 8.73
CA THR A 330 -8.18 -17.74 9.25
C THR A 330 -9.25 -16.67 9.07
N ALA A 331 -9.84 -16.55 7.87
CA ALA A 331 -10.89 -15.57 7.60
C ALA A 331 -12.10 -15.78 8.54
N GLU A 332 -12.55 -17.01 8.72
CA GLU A 332 -13.65 -17.33 9.65
C GLU A 332 -13.31 -17.04 11.10
N ASN A 333 -12.10 -17.43 11.55
CA ASN A 333 -11.63 -17.17 12.89
C ASN A 333 -11.56 -15.67 13.18
N LEU A 334 -11.06 -14.88 12.23
CA LEU A 334 -11.01 -13.42 12.35
C LEU A 334 -12.39 -12.79 12.39
N GLN A 335 -13.36 -13.27 11.60
CA GLN A 335 -14.74 -12.78 11.69
C GLN A 335 -15.38 -13.11 13.04
N ARG A 336 -15.18 -14.33 13.54
CA ARG A 336 -15.66 -14.71 14.87
C ARG A 336 -15.04 -13.84 15.95
N PHE A 337 -13.71 -13.70 15.97
CA PHE A 337 -13.02 -12.82 16.91
C PHE A 337 -13.53 -11.37 16.83
N HIS A 338 -13.64 -10.82 15.61
CA HIS A 338 -14.13 -9.46 15.41
C HIS A 338 -15.58 -9.30 15.92
N THR A 339 -16.42 -10.30 15.72
CA THR A 339 -17.82 -10.29 16.18
C THR A 339 -17.90 -10.33 17.71
N ASP A 340 -17.14 -11.22 18.34
CA ASP A 340 -17.11 -11.40 19.79
C ASP A 340 -16.55 -10.15 20.52
N HIS A 341 -15.66 -9.41 19.86
CA HIS A 341 -14.97 -8.21 20.39
C HIS A 341 -15.41 -6.90 19.71
N ALA A 342 -16.56 -6.88 19.04
CA ALA A 342 -16.97 -5.76 18.18
C ALA A 342 -17.06 -4.41 18.91
N SER A 343 -17.42 -4.40 20.20
CA SER A 343 -17.48 -3.18 21.00
C SER A 343 -16.09 -2.60 21.26
N GLU A 344 -15.12 -3.44 21.61
CA GLU A 344 -13.73 -3.05 21.88
C GLU A 344 -13.02 -2.59 20.59
N LEU A 345 -13.21 -3.34 19.49
CA LEU A 345 -12.56 -3.05 18.21
C LEU A 345 -13.10 -1.78 17.51
N ARG A 346 -14.21 -1.21 17.99
CA ARG A 346 -14.67 0.11 17.54
C ARG A 346 -13.87 1.26 18.14
N ASP A 347 -13.16 1.03 19.24
CA ASP A 347 -12.29 2.04 19.83
C ASP A 347 -11.12 2.36 18.88
N ILE A 348 -10.97 3.66 18.56
CA ILE A 348 -9.93 4.18 17.68
C ILE A 348 -8.51 3.91 18.20
N ASN A 349 -8.36 3.73 19.51
CA ASN A 349 -7.08 3.38 20.12
C ASN A 349 -6.75 1.89 19.98
N ILE A 350 -7.77 1.03 19.83
CA ILE A 350 -7.60 -0.42 19.70
C ILE A 350 -7.43 -0.86 18.24
N GLN A 351 -8.06 -0.16 17.29
CA GLN A 351 -7.94 -0.51 15.87
C GLN A 351 -6.49 -0.66 15.37
N PRO A 352 -5.55 0.26 15.67
CA PRO A 352 -4.15 0.08 15.31
C PRO A 352 -3.52 -1.13 15.99
N LEU A 353 -3.82 -1.36 17.28
CA LEU A 353 -3.30 -2.50 18.03
C LEU A 353 -3.77 -3.83 17.44
N MET A 354 -5.00 -3.91 16.94
CA MET A 354 -5.50 -5.09 16.23
C MET A 354 -4.68 -5.38 14.98
N LEU A 355 -4.38 -4.38 14.15
CA LEU A 355 -3.53 -4.59 12.97
C LEU A 355 -2.12 -5.03 13.37
N ILE A 356 -1.55 -4.41 14.40
CA ILE A 356 -0.24 -4.78 14.92
C ILE A 356 -0.25 -6.22 15.44
N ALA A 357 -1.28 -6.63 16.20
CA ALA A 357 -1.43 -7.98 16.72
C ALA A 357 -1.41 -9.03 15.60
N LEU A 358 -2.09 -8.77 14.49
CA LEU A 358 -2.06 -9.67 13.33
C LEU A 358 -0.65 -9.82 12.74
N THR A 359 0.20 -8.79 12.80
CA THR A 359 1.60 -8.88 12.36
C THR A 359 2.50 -9.69 13.29
N HIS A 360 2.05 -10.07 14.49
CA HIS A 360 2.80 -10.95 15.39
C HIS A 360 2.53 -12.44 15.14
N LEU A 361 1.46 -12.75 14.40
CA LEU A 361 0.97 -14.11 14.21
C LEU A 361 1.31 -14.64 12.82
N THR A 362 1.19 -15.96 12.63
CA THR A 362 1.29 -16.62 11.32
C THR A 362 -0.07 -17.14 10.86
N LEU A 363 -0.20 -17.50 9.58
CA LEU A 363 -1.42 -18.12 9.06
C LEU A 363 -1.78 -19.42 9.77
N GLU A 364 -0.80 -20.23 10.19
CA GLU A 364 -1.10 -21.45 10.96
C GLU A 364 -1.67 -21.10 12.34
N GLU A 365 -1.15 -20.07 13.01
CA GLU A 365 -1.65 -19.62 14.30
C GLU A 365 -3.08 -19.08 14.20
N LEU A 366 -3.34 -18.29 13.16
CA LEU A 366 -4.65 -17.69 12.89
C LEU A 366 -5.68 -18.71 12.37
N ALA A 367 -5.26 -19.78 11.70
CA ALA A 367 -6.15 -20.87 11.27
C ALA A 367 -6.48 -21.85 12.40
N SER A 368 -5.63 -21.92 13.43
CA SER A 368 -5.77 -22.89 14.51
C SER A 368 -7.02 -22.67 15.38
N LYS A 369 -7.43 -23.70 16.13
CA LYS A 369 -8.51 -23.60 17.12
C LYS A 369 -8.22 -22.60 18.25
N SER A 370 -6.95 -22.24 18.48
CA SER A 370 -6.55 -21.27 19.50
C SER A 370 -6.36 -19.86 18.95
N ALA A 371 -6.79 -19.57 17.71
CA ALA A 371 -6.66 -18.27 17.08
C ALA A 371 -7.20 -17.12 17.94
N ASN A 372 -8.45 -17.22 18.43
CA ASN A 372 -9.06 -16.18 19.28
C ASN A 372 -8.21 -15.89 20.52
N PHE A 373 -7.74 -16.94 21.21
CA PHE A 373 -6.89 -16.79 22.39
C PHE A 373 -5.56 -16.10 22.06
N ARG A 374 -4.92 -16.47 20.95
CA ARG A 374 -3.64 -15.87 20.53
C ARG A 374 -3.76 -14.41 20.13
N ILE A 375 -4.84 -14.06 19.43
CA ILE A 375 -5.14 -12.66 19.06
C ILE A 375 -5.36 -11.85 20.33
N GLN A 376 -6.23 -12.33 21.24
CA GLN A 376 -6.53 -11.66 22.51
C GLN A 376 -5.27 -11.46 23.36
N GLN A 377 -4.47 -12.52 23.55
CA GLN A 377 -3.24 -12.45 24.32
C GLN A 377 -2.28 -11.39 23.75
N THR A 378 -2.12 -11.38 22.42
CA THR A 378 -1.24 -10.42 21.74
C THR A 378 -1.75 -8.99 21.90
N LEU A 379 -3.06 -8.77 21.77
CA LEU A 379 -3.69 -7.48 22.00
C LEU A 379 -3.44 -6.96 23.43
N GLU A 380 -3.64 -7.80 24.44
CA GLU A 380 -3.40 -7.44 25.85
C GLU A 380 -1.94 -7.09 26.13
N GLU A 381 -1.00 -7.82 25.53
CA GLU A 381 0.44 -7.54 25.62
C GLU A 381 0.80 -6.20 24.94
N LEU A 382 0.22 -5.92 23.78
CA LEU A 382 0.42 -4.66 23.06
C LEU A 382 -0.20 -3.48 23.80
N GLN A 383 -1.39 -3.63 24.38
CA GLN A 383 -2.01 -2.59 25.20
C GLN A 383 -1.10 -2.19 26.36
N LYS A 384 -0.45 -3.15 27.03
CA LYS A 384 0.51 -2.88 28.12
C LYS A 384 1.80 -2.21 27.65
N THR A 385 2.25 -2.50 26.43
CA THR A 385 3.56 -2.06 25.91
C THR A 385 3.50 -0.73 25.15
N ILE A 386 2.41 -0.47 24.44
CA ILE A 386 2.24 0.69 23.54
C ILE A 386 1.43 1.81 24.20
N SER A 387 0.51 1.47 25.13
CA SER A 387 -0.34 2.46 25.82
C SER A 387 0.29 3.02 27.11
N ALA A 388 1.44 2.50 27.52
CA ALA A 388 2.28 3.03 28.60
C ALA A 388 3.34 3.99 28.01
#